data_AF-A0A3D4R5G7-F1
#
_entry.id   AF-A0A3D4R5G7-F1
#
_cell.length_a   1.000
_cell.length_b   1.000
_cell.length_c   1.000
_cell.angle_alpha   90.00
_cell.angle_beta   90.00
_cell.angle_gamma   90.00
#
_symmetry.space_group_name_H-M   'P 1'
#
loop_
_entity.id
_entity.type
_entity.pdbx_description
1 polymer ?
#
loop_
_entity_poly.entity_id
_entity_poly.type
_entity_poly.pdbx_seq_one_letter_code
_entity_poly.pdbx_strand_id
1 'polypeptide(L)'
;MKRFWVILLTLGLMAAFSTTAMAVDVKVSGEYYAAGMYLDKTTLKSGTATDGPSTAFFYQRLRVQTDFIVSPGLKLVTRFDAMERAWGATR
;
A
#
# COMPACT_ATOMS: atom_id res chain seq x y z
N MET A 1 5.07 -23.87 -51.09
CA MET A 1 5.57 -22.59 -50.55
C MET A 1 4.47 -21.73 -49.90
N LYS A 2 3.30 -21.49 -50.53
CA LYS A 2 2.24 -20.63 -49.95
C LYS A 2 1.69 -21.10 -48.59
N ARG A 3 1.60 -22.42 -48.35
CA ARG A 3 1.12 -23.01 -47.08
C ARG A 3 2.06 -22.74 -45.90
N PHE A 4 3.37 -22.74 -46.14
CA PHE A 4 4.38 -22.49 -45.11
C PHE A 4 4.32 -21.04 -44.62
N TRP A 5 4.16 -20.09 -45.55
CA TRP A 5 3.97 -18.68 -45.24
C TRP A 5 2.70 -18.42 -44.41
N VAL A 6 1.60 -19.12 -44.72
CA VAL A 6 0.36 -19.01 -43.93
C VAL A 6 0.56 -19.53 -42.51
N ILE A 7 1.24 -20.67 -42.33
CA ILE A 7 1.51 -21.24 -41.00
C ILE A 7 2.40 -20.30 -40.17
N LEU A 8 3.43 -19.73 -40.80
CA LEU A 8 4.35 -18.80 -40.14
C LEU A 8 3.65 -17.48 -39.76
N LEU A 9 2.75 -16.99 -40.64
CA LEU A 9 1.90 -15.84 -40.35
C LEU A 9 0.98 -16.11 -39.15
N THR A 10 0.32 -17.26 -39.10
CA THR A 10 -0.58 -17.60 -37.99
C THR A 10 0.16 -17.78 -36.67
N LEU A 11 1.37 -18.36 -36.68
CA LEU A 11 2.21 -18.50 -35.50
C LEU A 11 2.71 -17.15 -35.00
N GLY A 12 3.14 -16.27 -35.90
CA GLY A 12 3.52 -14.90 -35.56
C GLY A 12 2.35 -14.09 -35.00
N LEU A 13 1.15 -14.31 -35.55
CA LEU A 13 -0.08 -13.67 -35.07
C LEU A 13 -0.45 -14.14 -33.66
N MET A 14 -0.40 -15.46 -33.40
CA MET A 14 -0.62 -16.02 -32.06
C MET A 14 0.41 -15.50 -31.05
N ALA A 15 1.69 -15.39 -31.44
CA ALA A 15 2.72 -14.83 -30.58
C ALA A 15 2.47 -13.34 -30.28
N ALA A 16 2.07 -12.54 -31.27
CA ALA A 16 1.79 -11.12 -31.09
C ALA A 16 0.52 -10.86 -30.24
N PHE A 17 -0.51 -11.69 -30.38
CA PHE A 17 -1.77 -11.55 -29.62
C PHE A 17 -1.76 -12.27 -28.25
N SER A 18 -0.84 -13.18 -28.00
CA SER A 18 -0.71 -13.83 -26.68
C SER A 18 0.08 -13.00 -25.67
N THR A 19 0.97 -12.11 -26.12
CA THR A 19 1.78 -11.28 -25.22
C THR A 19 1.01 -10.15 -24.53
N THR A 20 -0.19 -9.80 -24.99
CA THR A 20 -1.00 -8.71 -24.41
C THR A 20 -1.87 -9.14 -23.24
N ALA A 21 -2.02 -10.45 -22.96
CA ALA A 21 -2.89 -10.96 -21.90
C ALA A 21 -2.23 -11.10 -20.51
N MET A 22 -0.95 -10.71 -20.38
CA MET A 22 -0.22 -10.73 -19.11
C MET A 22 -0.07 -9.33 -18.50
N ALA A 23 -0.85 -8.35 -18.95
CA ALA A 23 -0.98 -7.08 -18.23
C ALA A 23 -1.95 -7.31 -17.06
N VAL A 24 -1.41 -7.76 -15.92
CA VAL A 24 -2.12 -7.72 -14.63
C VAL A 24 -2.66 -6.30 -14.45
N ASP A 25 -3.97 -6.14 -14.28
CA ASP A 25 -4.55 -4.83 -14.00
C ASP A 25 -4.13 -4.44 -12.58
N VAL A 26 -3.36 -3.36 -12.46
CA VAL A 26 -2.78 -2.89 -11.19
C VAL A 26 -3.53 -1.65 -10.75
N LYS A 27 -4.24 -1.76 -9.63
CA LYS A 27 -4.92 -0.63 -8.99
C LYS A 27 -4.14 -0.22 -7.76
N VAL A 28 -3.61 1.01 -7.79
CA VAL A 28 -2.90 1.61 -6.66
C VAL A 28 -3.85 2.56 -5.95
N SER A 29 -3.96 2.39 -4.64
CA SER A 29 -4.72 3.27 -3.74
C SER A 29 -3.89 3.52 -2.49
N GLY A 30 -4.19 4.58 -1.76
CA GLY A 30 -3.51 4.85 -0.51
C GLY A 30 -4.18 5.93 0.31
N GLU A 31 -3.88 5.92 1.60
CA GLU A 31 -4.30 6.93 2.56
C GLU A 31 -3.07 7.48 3.28
N TYR A 32 -2.98 8.79 3.37
CA TYR A 32 -2.02 9.48 4.19
C TYR A 32 -2.78 10.20 5.29
N TYR A 33 -2.43 9.92 6.55
CA TYR A 33 -2.93 10.68 7.67
C TYR A 33 -1.79 11.23 8.50
N ALA A 34 -1.98 12.45 8.97
CA ALA A 34 -1.16 13.08 9.99
C ALA A 34 -2.09 13.64 11.06
N ALA A 35 -1.79 13.39 12.33
CA ALA A 35 -2.58 13.83 13.45
C ALA A 35 -1.70 14.25 14.62
N GLY A 36 -2.23 15.15 15.45
CA GLY A 36 -1.62 15.56 16.72
C GLY A 36 -2.50 15.10 17.86
N MET A 37 -1.87 14.63 18.94
CA MET A 37 -2.56 14.27 20.18
C MET A 37 -1.92 15.02 21.34
N TYR A 38 -2.76 15.66 22.14
CA TYR A 38 -2.38 16.24 23.42
C TYR A 38 -3.11 15.47 24.51
N LEU A 39 -2.36 14.91 25.46
CA LEU A 39 -2.91 14.28 26.65
C LEU A 39 -2.47 15.07 27.86
N ASP A 40 -3.45 15.62 28.56
CA ASP A 40 -3.23 16.12 29.90
C ASP A 40 -3.36 14.97 30.91
N LYS A 41 -2.45 14.93 31.89
CA LYS A 41 -2.44 13.92 32.96
C LYS A 41 -2.46 12.48 32.46
N THR A 42 -1.33 12.02 31.94
CA THR A 42 -1.13 10.61 31.54
C THR A 42 -1.20 9.59 32.69
N THR A 43 -1.41 10.04 33.94
CA THR A 43 -1.49 9.19 35.12
C THR A 43 -2.69 9.56 35.98
N LEU A 44 -3.22 8.57 36.70
CA LEU A 44 -4.31 8.75 37.68
C LEU A 44 -3.82 9.20 39.08
N LYS A 45 -2.55 9.60 39.22
CA LYS A 45 -1.97 10.04 40.50
C LYS A 45 -2.44 11.47 40.84
N SER A 46 -2.61 11.73 42.14
CA SER A 46 -2.99 13.03 42.69
C SER A 46 -2.19 13.31 43.97
N GLY A 47 -1.73 14.55 44.17
CA GLY A 47 -1.00 15.00 45.36
C GLY A 47 0.50 14.73 45.35
N THR A 48 1.11 14.40 44.20
CA THR A 48 2.56 14.13 44.09
C THR A 48 3.26 15.10 43.15
N ALA A 49 4.57 15.32 43.33
CA ALA A 49 5.38 16.15 42.43
C ALA A 49 5.46 15.62 40.97
N THR A 50 5.04 14.37 40.75
CA THR A 50 4.94 13.71 39.44
C THR A 50 3.49 13.54 38.99
N ASP A 51 2.56 14.35 39.51
CA ASP A 51 1.16 14.30 39.14
C ASP A 51 0.97 14.55 37.65
N GLY A 52 0.64 13.49 36.92
CA GLY A 52 0.09 13.55 35.58
C GLY A 52 0.90 14.40 34.60
N PRO A 53 2.09 13.94 34.16
CA PRO A 53 2.81 14.64 33.11
C PRO A 53 1.95 14.73 31.84
N SER A 54 1.88 15.92 31.26
CA SER A 54 1.21 16.19 29.99
C SER A 54 2.15 15.82 28.84
N THR A 55 1.60 15.25 27.77
CA THR A 55 2.38 14.88 26.58
C THR A 55 1.69 15.35 25.30
N ALA A 56 2.50 15.81 24.36
CA ALA A 56 2.07 16.21 23.04
C ALA A 56 2.90 15.46 22.01
N PHE A 57 2.26 14.80 21.05
CA PHE A 57 2.97 14.19 19.95
C PHE A 57 2.19 14.31 18.64
N PHE A 58 2.94 14.47 17.56
CA PHE A 58 2.43 14.37 16.20
C PHE A 58 2.80 13.02 15.63
N TYR A 59 1.90 12.36 14.92
CA TYR A 59 2.16 11.09 14.27
C TYR A 59 1.60 11.08 12.86
N GLN A 60 2.23 10.31 12.00
CA GLN A 60 1.79 10.12 10.63
C GLN A 60 1.77 8.63 10.28
N ARG A 61 1.01 8.28 9.25
CA ARG A 61 1.06 6.97 8.61
C ARG A 61 0.69 7.15 7.15
N LEU A 62 1.52 6.57 6.30
CA LEU A 62 1.24 6.39 4.88
C LEU A 62 0.89 4.92 4.67
N ARG A 63 -0.33 4.64 4.26
CA ARG A 63 -0.74 3.29 3.87
C ARG A 63 -0.98 3.27 2.38
N VAL A 64 -0.34 2.33 1.70
CA VAL A 64 -0.51 2.12 0.27
C VAL A 64 -1.00 0.70 0.06
N GLN A 65 -2.02 0.56 -0.76
CA GLN A 65 -2.61 -0.70 -1.15
C GLN A 65 -2.56 -0.84 -2.67
N THR A 66 -1.97 -1.95 -3.10
CA THR A 66 -1.87 -2.33 -4.51
C THR A 66 -2.64 -3.62 -4.75
N ASP A 67 -3.70 -3.53 -5.56
CA ASP A 67 -4.52 -4.64 -5.99
C ASP A 67 -4.04 -5.09 -7.38
N PHE A 68 -3.53 -6.32 -7.48
CA PHE A 68 -3.15 -6.99 -8.71
C PHE A 68 -4.30 -7.90 -9.17
N ILE A 69 -4.98 -7.56 -10.26
CA ILE A 69 -6.10 -8.34 -10.81
C ILE A 69 -5.54 -9.30 -11.86
N VAL A 70 -5.55 -10.60 -11.53
CA VAL A 70 -5.01 -11.67 -12.39
C VAL A 70 -6.09 -12.20 -13.33
N SER A 71 -7.31 -12.38 -12.83
CA SER A 71 -8.48 -12.77 -13.62
C SER A 71 -9.78 -12.29 -12.96
N PRO A 72 -10.92 -12.28 -13.66
CA PRO A 72 -12.22 -12.05 -13.03
C PRO A 72 -12.46 -13.07 -11.90
N GLY A 73 -12.42 -12.59 -10.65
CA GLY A 73 -12.58 -13.43 -9.44
C GLY A 73 -11.29 -13.77 -8.70
N LEU A 74 -10.10 -13.50 -9.26
CA LEU A 74 -8.81 -13.68 -8.59
C LEU A 74 -8.01 -12.38 -8.57
N LYS A 75 -7.82 -11.83 -7.37
CA LYS A 75 -6.97 -10.67 -7.13
C LYS A 75 -5.99 -10.93 -6.00
N LEU A 76 -4.77 -10.44 -6.14
CA LEU A 76 -3.78 -10.37 -5.08
C LEU A 76 -3.76 -8.94 -4.52
N VAL A 77 -4.16 -8.80 -3.26
CA VAL A 77 -4.15 -7.51 -2.56
C VAL A 77 -2.87 -7.44 -1.72
N THR A 78 -2.04 -6.45 -2.00
CA THR A 78 -0.85 -6.16 -1.20
C THR A 78 -1.03 -4.82 -0.49
N ARG A 79 -0.62 -4.76 0.78
CA ARG A 79 -0.64 -3.53 1.56
C ARG A 79 0.74 -3.35 2.17
N PHE A 80 1.27 -2.13 2.06
CA PHE A 80 2.43 -1.72 2.83
C PHE A 80 2.10 -0.46 3.62
N ASP A 81 2.47 -0.48 4.90
CA ASP A 81 2.37 0.68 5.77
C ASP A 81 3.78 1.26 5.93
N ALA A 82 3.90 2.55 5.66
CA ALA A 82 5.13 3.33 5.70
C ALA A 82 4.96 4.53 6.65
N MET A 83 6.09 5.00 7.17
CA MET A 83 6.14 6.24 7.98
C MET A 83 5.27 6.23 9.25
N GLU A 84 5.05 5.07 9.90
CA GLU A 84 4.20 4.91 11.10
C GLU A 84 4.77 5.51 12.41
N ARG A 85 5.47 6.63 12.36
CA ARG A 85 6.16 7.19 13.54
C ARG A 85 5.53 8.45 14.07
N ALA A 86 5.65 8.60 15.38
CA ALA A 86 5.53 9.88 16.05
C ALA A 86 6.79 10.72 15.82
N TRP A 87 6.60 12.00 15.53
CA TRP A 87 7.66 12.96 15.28
C TRP A 87 8.38 13.25 16.61
N GLY A 88 9.71 13.14 16.59
CA GLY A 88 10.53 13.38 17.80
C GLY A 88 10.42 12.30 18.88
N ALA A 89 9.75 11.18 18.63
CA ALA A 89 9.72 10.06 19.58
C ALA A 89 11.10 9.40 19.73
N THR A 90 11.53 9.17 20.97
CA THR A 90 12.76 8.45 21.32
C THR A 90 12.77 7.08 20.64
N ARG A 91 13.91 6.73 20.03
CA ARG A 91 14.05 5.54 19.19
C ARG A 91 13.96 4.23 19.94
#